data_AF-A0A6B3ARX7-F1
#
_entry.id   AF-A0A6B3ARX7-F1
#
_cell.length_a   1.000
_cell.length_b   1.000
_cell.length_c   1.000
_cell.angle_alpha   90.00
_cell.angle_beta   90.00
_cell.angle_gamma   90.00
#
_symmetry.space_group_name_H-M   'P 1'
#
loop_
_entity.id
_entity.type
_entity.pdbx_description
1 polymer ?
#
loop_
_entity_poly.entity_id
_entity_poly.type
_entity_poly.pdbx_seq_one_letter_code
_entity_poly.pdbx_strand_id
1 'polypeptide(L)'
;RTVLAATGLVAALALTATACGGSSGDEAGGRAGPGASRAADDADGKVSLPSDLTDRLEEHGIDVDRWKDGGWKDWDRDKWLSEAEDFVNPVIEGLWKPERMRAAEEADKTVSTKDARAAQGVSDPEPAPVRAQAEKTPYHDHAAPVGKVFFDSPDGPSVCSGTVVKDVNHPGRSNLVWTAGHCVHAGADGGWYRNLVFVPAYNDLGKSESELSGADPAEIAPYGNWWADWAATSNGWIQGGSESGGAGAPYDYAVLHVQPEQGGKSLEETVGAALDVDFSAPSAAAAGSMGAWGYPAAPPYNGLRMFKCLDAPGRFSLAANLPTMYRIGCTMTGGSSGGGWFRVRDGRTVLVSNTSIGATDNTWLAGPQLGRDAEALYQSMSRTHGGS
;
A
#
# COMPACT_ATOMS: atom_id res chain seq x y z
N ARG A 1 -34.64 50.00 23.88
CA ARG A 1 -35.20 49.75 22.53
C ARG A 1 -34.41 48.61 21.92
N THR A 2 -35.13 47.64 21.35
CA THR A 2 -34.69 46.55 20.47
C THR A 2 -33.76 45.46 21.05
N VAL A 3 -34.43 44.36 21.41
CA VAL A 3 -33.95 42.98 21.53
C VAL A 3 -33.80 42.39 20.12
N LEU A 4 -32.73 41.64 19.85
CA LEU A 4 -32.62 40.76 18.68
C LEU A 4 -32.41 39.34 19.19
N ALA A 5 -33.36 38.47 18.85
CA ALA A 5 -33.40 37.06 19.19
C ALA A 5 -32.56 36.25 18.19
N ALA A 6 -31.76 35.32 18.70
CA ALA A 6 -31.08 34.29 17.92
C ALA A 6 -31.90 32.99 18.03
N THR A 7 -32.43 32.51 16.91
CA THR A 7 -33.16 31.25 16.79
C THR A 7 -32.17 30.11 16.54
N GLY A 8 -32.01 29.21 17.52
CA GLY A 8 -31.31 27.93 17.37
C GLY A 8 -32.27 26.85 16.88
N LEU A 9 -31.89 26.12 15.84
CA LEU A 9 -32.59 24.93 15.35
C LEU A 9 -31.88 23.69 15.90
N VAL A 10 -32.54 23.00 16.82
CA VAL A 10 -32.17 21.66 17.31
C VAL A 10 -33.06 20.67 16.58
N ALA A 11 -32.48 19.82 15.73
CA ALA A 11 -33.18 18.70 15.11
C ALA A 11 -33.06 17.48 16.02
N ALA A 12 -34.19 17.06 16.59
CA ALA A 12 -34.31 15.81 17.35
C ALA A 12 -34.63 14.65 16.40
N LEU A 13 -33.76 13.65 16.34
CA LEU A 13 -34.01 12.37 15.66
C LEU A 13 -34.84 11.47 16.60
N ALA A 14 -36.09 11.19 16.20
CA ALA A 14 -36.93 10.19 16.85
C ALA A 14 -36.68 8.81 16.22
N LEU A 15 -36.21 7.85 17.02
CA LEU A 15 -36.19 6.43 16.69
C LEU A 15 -37.57 5.84 16.95
N THR A 16 -38.16 5.19 15.95
CA THR A 16 -39.28 4.26 16.14
C THR A 16 -38.86 2.86 15.76
N ALA A 17 -38.69 2.03 16.79
CA ALA A 17 -38.68 0.58 16.69
C ALA A 17 -40.13 0.06 16.79
N THR A 18 -40.53 -0.83 15.89
CA THR A 18 -41.70 -1.69 16.10
C THR A 18 -41.34 -3.12 15.75
N ALA A 19 -41.49 -4.00 16.75
CA ALA A 19 -41.39 -5.43 16.63
C ALA A 19 -42.74 -6.08 17.00
N CYS A 20 -43.01 -7.21 16.32
CA CYS A 20 -43.82 -8.37 16.71
C CYS A 20 -45.34 -8.44 16.44
N GLY A 21 -45.71 -9.50 15.70
CA GLY A 21 -46.94 -10.33 15.81
C GLY A 21 -48.06 -9.95 14.85
N GLY A 22 -48.67 -10.79 14.00
CA GLY A 22 -48.68 -12.25 13.82
C GLY A 22 -50.14 -12.68 13.57
N SER A 23 -50.44 -13.44 12.48
CA SER A 23 -51.48 -14.50 12.44
C SER A 23 -51.62 -15.17 11.06
N SER A 24 -51.39 -16.50 11.07
CA SER A 24 -52.09 -17.60 10.38
C SER A 24 -52.41 -17.59 8.88
N GLY A 25 -51.93 -18.62 8.19
CA GLY A 25 -52.50 -19.17 6.97
C GLY A 25 -51.63 -20.30 6.40
N ASP A 26 -51.93 -21.55 6.77
CA ASP A 26 -51.37 -22.76 6.15
C ASP A 26 -51.81 -22.87 4.68
N GLU A 27 -50.90 -23.19 3.76
CA GLU A 27 -51.09 -24.22 2.72
C GLU A 27 -49.71 -24.66 2.17
N ALA A 28 -49.53 -25.98 2.12
CA ALA A 28 -48.35 -26.64 1.59
C ALA A 28 -48.38 -26.69 0.05
N GLY A 29 -47.25 -26.34 -0.59
CA GLY A 29 -47.05 -26.52 -2.03
C GLY A 29 -45.56 -26.47 -2.35
N GLY A 30 -44.95 -27.64 -2.56
CA GLY A 30 -43.51 -27.78 -2.73
C GLY A 30 -42.94 -27.17 -4.01
N ARG A 31 -41.68 -26.73 -3.91
CA ARG A 31 -40.64 -26.96 -4.92
C ARG A 31 -39.28 -26.65 -4.30
N ALA A 32 -38.45 -27.69 -4.19
CA ALA A 32 -37.02 -27.55 -4.00
C ALA A 32 -36.44 -26.78 -5.19
N GLY A 33 -35.86 -25.62 -4.94
CA GLY A 33 -35.01 -24.90 -5.90
C GLY A 33 -33.58 -25.41 -5.76
N PRO A 34 -32.90 -25.80 -6.86
CA PRO A 34 -31.54 -26.32 -6.77
C PRO A 34 -30.59 -25.22 -6.33
N GLY A 35 -29.69 -25.55 -5.40
CA GLY A 35 -28.47 -24.78 -5.17
C GLY A 35 -27.74 -24.65 -6.51
N ALA A 36 -27.52 -23.42 -6.94
CA ALA A 36 -26.71 -23.10 -8.08
C ALA A 36 -25.37 -22.55 -7.58
N SER A 37 -24.52 -23.45 -7.10
CA SER A 37 -23.09 -23.30 -7.29
C SER A 37 -22.83 -23.31 -8.80
N ARG A 38 -22.73 -22.13 -9.42
CA ARG A 38 -22.14 -21.99 -10.74
C ARG A 38 -20.71 -21.52 -10.54
N ALA A 39 -19.81 -22.50 -10.44
CA ALA A 39 -18.51 -22.32 -11.06
C ALA A 39 -18.78 -22.23 -12.56
N ALA A 40 -18.55 -21.06 -13.14
CA ALA A 40 -18.46 -20.91 -14.58
C ALA A 40 -17.02 -21.27 -14.95
N ASP A 41 -16.87 -22.41 -15.61
CA ASP A 41 -15.73 -22.67 -16.48
C ASP A 41 -15.83 -21.67 -17.65
N ASP A 42 -15.04 -20.61 -17.63
CA ASP A 42 -14.77 -19.82 -18.84
C ASP A 42 -13.39 -20.24 -19.39
N ALA A 43 -13.45 -20.95 -20.50
CA ALA A 43 -12.31 -21.47 -21.26
C ALA A 43 -11.73 -20.45 -22.25
N ASP A 44 -11.85 -19.16 -21.94
CA ASP A 44 -11.16 -18.06 -22.61
C ASP A 44 -10.48 -17.24 -21.52
N GLY A 45 -9.16 -17.05 -21.59
CA GLY A 45 -8.33 -16.38 -20.58
C GLY A 45 -8.63 -14.89 -20.33
N LYS A 46 -9.89 -14.48 -20.35
CA LYS A 46 -10.35 -13.16 -19.92
C LYS A 46 -10.42 -13.17 -18.40
N VAL A 47 -9.47 -12.51 -17.76
CA VAL A 47 -9.61 -12.08 -16.36
C VAL A 47 -10.93 -11.33 -16.23
N SER A 48 -11.91 -11.93 -15.54
CA SER A 48 -13.18 -11.27 -15.26
C SER A 48 -12.92 -10.14 -14.27
N LEU A 49 -13.13 -8.90 -14.69
CA LEU A 49 -13.01 -7.75 -13.78
C LEU A 49 -14.10 -7.87 -12.70
N PRO A 50 -13.77 -7.61 -11.43
CA PRO A 50 -14.79 -7.45 -10.38
C PRO A 50 -15.89 -6.47 -10.82
N SER A 51 -17.14 -6.74 -10.46
CA SER A 51 -18.29 -5.92 -10.90
C SER A 51 -18.19 -4.48 -10.41
N ASP A 52 -17.66 -4.27 -9.21
CA ASP A 52 -17.41 -2.95 -8.62
C ASP A 52 -16.32 -2.15 -9.35
N LEU A 53 -15.32 -2.82 -9.94
CA LEU A 53 -14.36 -2.18 -10.82
C LEU A 53 -15.00 -1.80 -12.16
N THR A 54 -15.89 -2.65 -12.69
CA THR A 54 -16.59 -2.39 -13.95
C THR A 54 -17.48 -1.14 -13.84
N ASP A 55 -18.26 -1.03 -12.77
CA ASP A 55 -19.14 0.12 -12.54
C ASP A 55 -18.35 1.44 -12.44
N ARG A 56 -17.22 1.45 -11.73
CA ARG A 56 -16.34 2.64 -11.60
C ARG A 56 -15.69 3.03 -12.92
N LEU A 57 -15.27 2.04 -13.72
CA LEU A 57 -14.72 2.29 -15.04
C LEU A 57 -15.77 2.97 -15.93
N GLU A 58 -17.03 2.54 -15.88
CA GLU A 58 -18.13 3.20 -16.60
C GLU A 58 -18.41 4.61 -16.07
N GLU A 59 -18.44 4.80 -14.74
CA GLU A 59 -18.66 6.10 -14.09
C GLU A 59 -17.62 7.15 -14.50
N HIS A 60 -16.35 6.74 -14.60
CA HIS A 60 -15.26 7.62 -15.02
C HIS A 60 -15.02 7.63 -16.54
N GLY A 61 -15.86 6.94 -17.33
CA GLY A 61 -15.77 6.90 -18.79
C GLY A 61 -14.51 6.23 -19.33
N ILE A 62 -13.96 5.27 -18.58
CA ILE A 62 -12.75 4.52 -18.94
C ILE A 62 -13.14 3.27 -19.72
N ASP A 63 -12.86 3.31 -21.01
CA ASP A 63 -12.98 2.16 -21.90
C ASP A 63 -11.78 1.21 -21.69
N VAL A 64 -12.07 -0.03 -21.26
CA VAL A 64 -11.05 -1.03 -20.91
C VAL A 64 -10.19 -1.45 -22.11
N ASP A 65 -10.78 -1.54 -23.30
CA ASP A 65 -10.05 -1.95 -24.50
C ASP A 65 -9.09 -0.84 -24.92
N ARG A 66 -9.57 0.41 -24.94
CA ARG A 66 -8.73 1.60 -25.16
C ARG A 66 -7.67 1.75 -24.09
N TRP A 67 -7.99 1.44 -22.83
CA TRP A 67 -7.03 1.44 -21.74
C TRP A 67 -5.90 0.46 -22.05
N LYS A 68 -6.22 -0.81 -22.33
CA LYS A 68 -5.25 -1.84 -22.70
C LYS A 68 -4.41 -1.47 -23.93
N ASP A 69 -5.00 -0.77 -24.89
CA ASP A 69 -4.31 -0.25 -26.09
C ASP A 69 -3.45 1.01 -25.83
N GLY A 70 -3.27 1.41 -24.57
CA GLY A 70 -2.36 2.47 -24.15
C GLY A 70 -3.02 3.76 -23.68
N GLY A 71 -4.33 3.78 -23.50
CA GLY A 71 -5.06 4.93 -22.92
C GLY A 71 -4.55 5.34 -21.53
N TRP A 72 -4.00 4.39 -20.76
CA TRP A 72 -3.39 4.62 -19.45
C TRP A 72 -2.14 5.51 -19.48
N LYS A 73 -1.61 5.84 -20.66
CA LYS A 73 -0.45 6.76 -20.80
C LYS A 73 -0.85 8.23 -20.78
N ASP A 74 -2.15 8.54 -20.85
CA ASP A 74 -2.67 9.91 -20.86
C ASP A 74 -2.80 10.45 -19.44
N TRP A 75 -1.83 11.24 -18.99
CA TRP A 75 -1.79 11.88 -17.67
C TRP A 75 -2.37 13.30 -17.67
N ASP A 76 -3.34 13.58 -18.55
CA ASP A 76 -4.10 14.84 -18.52
C ASP A 76 -4.63 15.13 -17.11
N ARG A 77 -4.19 16.25 -16.52
CA ARG A 77 -4.49 16.63 -15.14
C ARG A 77 -5.98 16.75 -14.87
N ASP A 78 -6.77 17.15 -15.86
CA ASP A 78 -8.22 17.34 -15.70
C ASP A 78 -8.99 16.00 -15.68
N LYS A 79 -8.33 14.90 -16.06
CA LYS A 79 -8.89 13.55 -16.12
C LYS A 79 -8.18 12.57 -15.19
N TRP A 80 -7.15 13.04 -14.49
CA TRP A 80 -6.38 12.21 -13.59
C TRP A 80 -7.15 12.05 -12.28
N LEU A 81 -7.79 10.89 -12.12
CA LEU A 81 -8.57 10.53 -10.93
C LEU A 81 -7.77 10.74 -9.65
N SER A 82 -8.25 11.63 -8.79
CA SER A 82 -7.52 12.10 -7.59
C SER A 82 -8.28 11.92 -6.29
N GLU A 83 -9.61 11.75 -6.33
CA GLU A 83 -10.37 11.55 -5.10
C GLU A 83 -10.18 10.14 -4.56
N ALA A 84 -10.33 10.01 -3.24
CA ALA A 84 -10.02 8.76 -2.54
C ALA A 84 -10.83 7.55 -3.04
N GLU A 85 -12.02 7.79 -3.59
CA GLU A 85 -12.96 6.76 -4.07
C GLU A 85 -12.77 6.38 -5.55
N ASP A 86 -12.02 7.17 -6.31
CA ASP A 86 -11.94 7.06 -7.78
C ASP A 86 -10.85 6.09 -8.29
N PHE A 87 -10.16 5.36 -7.40
CA PHE A 87 -9.04 4.51 -7.83
C PHE A 87 -9.49 3.44 -8.85
N VAL A 88 -8.89 3.37 -10.03
CA VAL A 88 -9.10 2.25 -10.95
C VAL A 88 -7.79 1.71 -11.49
N ASN A 89 -7.73 0.39 -11.67
CA ASN A 89 -6.54 -0.28 -12.18
C ASN A 89 -6.92 -1.51 -13.03
N PRO A 90 -7.37 -1.32 -14.28
CA PRO A 90 -7.64 -2.44 -15.18
C PRO A 90 -6.41 -3.32 -15.39
N VAL A 91 -6.59 -4.64 -15.30
CA VAL A 91 -5.52 -5.62 -15.53
C VAL A 91 -5.12 -5.63 -17.01
N ILE A 92 -3.81 -5.49 -17.25
CA ILE A 92 -3.20 -5.62 -18.58
C ILE A 92 -2.26 -6.82 -18.55
N GLU A 93 -2.75 -7.95 -19.05
CA GLU A 93 -2.02 -9.22 -19.02
C GLU A 93 -0.61 -9.08 -19.61
N GLY A 94 0.39 -9.54 -18.86
CA GLY A 94 1.78 -9.50 -19.31
C GLY A 94 2.35 -8.10 -19.51
N LEU A 95 1.76 -7.05 -18.93
CA LEU A 95 2.37 -5.71 -18.91
C LEU A 95 3.69 -5.75 -18.12
N TRP A 96 3.67 -6.31 -16.91
CA TRP A 96 4.83 -6.42 -16.03
C TRP A 96 5.65 -7.69 -16.34
N LYS A 97 6.37 -7.64 -17.46
CA LYS A 97 7.40 -8.64 -17.79
C LYS A 97 8.74 -8.31 -17.10
N PRO A 98 9.62 -9.30 -16.91
CA PRO A 98 10.96 -9.11 -16.34
C PRO A 98 11.74 -7.91 -16.87
N GLU A 99 11.70 -7.65 -18.17
CA GLU A 99 12.42 -6.53 -18.80
C GLU A 99 11.86 -5.19 -18.33
N ARG A 100 10.53 -5.06 -18.26
CA ARG A 100 9.86 -3.84 -17.79
C ARG A 100 10.09 -3.62 -16.30
N MET A 101 10.02 -4.68 -15.49
CA MET A 101 10.31 -4.62 -14.06
C MET A 101 11.74 -4.13 -13.79
N ARG A 102 12.72 -4.59 -14.58
CA ARG A 102 14.12 -4.14 -14.45
C ARG A 102 14.33 -2.69 -14.87
N ALA A 103 13.52 -2.18 -15.80
CA ALA A 103 13.60 -0.81 -16.30
C ALA A 103 12.84 0.20 -15.43
N ALA A 104 12.12 -0.24 -14.40
CA ALA A 104 11.34 0.64 -13.55
C ALA A 104 12.24 1.37 -12.54
N GLU A 105 12.04 2.68 -12.42
CA GLU A 105 12.89 3.59 -11.65
C GLU A 105 12.29 3.87 -10.26
N GLU A 106 13.11 4.29 -9.30
CA GLU A 106 12.63 4.63 -7.97
C GLU A 106 11.61 5.78 -7.96
N ALA A 107 10.55 5.62 -7.17
CA ALA A 107 9.75 6.77 -6.72
C ALA A 107 10.45 7.40 -5.50
N ASP A 108 11.44 8.26 -5.77
CA ASP A 108 12.25 8.87 -4.71
C ASP A 108 11.51 10.04 -4.02
N LYS A 109 11.60 10.08 -2.68
CA LYS A 109 11.20 11.24 -1.87
C LYS A 109 12.25 11.53 -0.82
N THR A 110 12.97 12.63 -1.04
CA THR A 110 13.99 13.10 -0.11
C THR A 110 13.57 14.38 0.59
N VAL A 111 14.11 14.56 1.80
CA VAL A 111 13.97 15.79 2.57
C VAL A 111 15.09 16.75 2.18
N SER A 112 14.72 17.95 1.73
CA SER A 112 15.71 18.96 1.34
C SER A 112 16.40 19.60 2.56
N THR A 113 17.54 20.25 2.34
CA THR A 113 18.22 21.03 3.39
C THR A 113 17.36 22.16 3.98
N LYS A 114 16.39 22.67 3.22
CA LYS A 114 15.44 23.69 3.69
C LYS A 114 14.43 23.08 4.67
N ASP A 115 13.94 21.89 4.37
CA ASP A 115 12.98 21.17 5.21
C ASP A 115 13.65 20.68 6.50
N ALA A 116 14.91 20.22 6.41
CA ALA A 116 15.72 19.87 7.57
C ALA A 116 15.99 21.07 8.51
N ARG A 117 16.10 22.29 7.98
CA ARG A 117 16.21 23.51 8.79
C ARG A 117 14.89 23.85 9.49
N ALA A 118 13.75 23.65 8.84
CA ALA A 118 12.43 23.86 9.44
C ALA A 118 12.17 22.88 10.60
N ALA A 119 12.75 21.67 10.53
CA ALA A 119 12.71 20.64 11.56
C ALA A 119 13.60 20.93 12.80
N GLN A 120 14.43 21.98 12.78
CA GLN A 120 15.37 22.25 13.88
C GLN A 120 14.63 22.53 15.20
N GLY A 121 14.94 21.74 16.23
CA GLY A 121 14.40 21.88 17.58
C GLY A 121 13.14 21.05 17.88
N VAL A 122 12.56 20.37 16.88
CA VAL A 122 11.44 19.43 17.07
C VAL A 122 11.83 17.97 16.83
N SER A 123 12.88 17.73 16.05
CA SER A 123 13.48 16.42 15.83
C SER A 123 14.60 16.13 16.83
N ASP A 124 14.82 14.85 17.13
CA ASP A 124 16.05 14.39 17.79
C ASP A 124 17.27 14.59 16.85
N PRO A 125 18.52 14.40 17.31
CA PRO A 125 19.68 14.42 16.44
C PRO A 125 19.59 13.37 15.31
N GLU A 126 20.23 13.65 14.17
CA GLU A 126 20.34 12.67 13.09
C GLU A 126 21.09 11.42 13.58
N PRO A 127 20.59 10.21 13.28
CA PRO A 127 21.26 8.98 13.66
C PRO A 127 22.54 8.80 12.83
N ALA A 128 23.46 7.97 13.33
CA ALA A 128 24.60 7.55 12.54
C ALA A 128 24.13 6.71 11.32
N PRO A 129 24.73 6.86 10.13
CA PRO A 129 24.33 6.06 8.98
C PRO A 129 24.52 4.55 9.23
N VAL A 130 23.48 3.76 8.98
CA VAL A 130 23.56 2.29 9.05
C VAL A 130 23.56 1.74 7.63
N ARG A 131 24.64 1.04 7.26
CA ARG A 131 24.72 0.41 5.95
C ARG A 131 23.65 -0.68 5.80
N ALA A 132 22.81 -0.56 4.78
CA ALA A 132 21.80 -1.58 4.49
C ALA A 132 22.49 -2.92 4.16
N GLN A 133 21.99 -3.99 4.77
CA GLN A 133 22.46 -5.35 4.61
C GLN A 133 21.53 -6.10 3.67
N ALA A 134 22.06 -6.88 2.74
CA ALA A 134 21.23 -7.77 1.93
C ALA A 134 20.49 -8.75 2.83
N GLU A 135 19.20 -9.00 2.56
CA GLU A 135 18.45 -10.03 3.27
C GLU A 135 18.95 -11.42 2.87
N LYS A 136 18.80 -12.39 3.78
CA LYS A 136 19.10 -13.79 3.53
C LYS A 136 18.13 -14.37 2.52
N THR A 137 18.65 -15.20 1.61
CA THR A 137 17.86 -15.93 0.62
C THR A 137 17.69 -17.40 1.04
N PRO A 138 16.59 -18.07 0.64
CA PRO A 138 15.47 -17.49 -0.10
C PRO A 138 14.65 -16.52 0.75
N TYR A 139 14.14 -15.44 0.16
CA TYR A 139 13.39 -14.42 0.88
C TYR A 139 12.09 -14.97 1.49
N HIS A 140 11.45 -15.98 0.89
CA HIS A 140 10.27 -16.62 1.46
C HIS A 140 10.52 -17.33 2.80
N ASP A 141 11.76 -17.69 3.12
CA ASP A 141 12.11 -18.29 4.42
C ASP A 141 12.51 -17.24 5.47
N HIS A 142 12.81 -16.01 5.05
CA HIS A 142 13.49 -15.01 5.90
C HIS A 142 12.76 -13.67 6.02
N ALA A 143 11.97 -13.30 5.03
CA ALA A 143 11.20 -12.06 4.94
C ALA A 143 9.97 -12.24 4.04
N ALA A 144 9.28 -13.39 4.12
CA ALA A 144 8.19 -13.78 3.23
C ALA A 144 7.11 -12.70 3.01
N PRO A 145 6.67 -11.94 4.03
CA PRO A 145 5.69 -10.88 3.84
C PRO A 145 6.18 -9.71 2.96
N VAL A 146 7.47 -9.57 2.67
CA VAL A 146 8.02 -8.42 1.94
C VAL A 146 8.05 -8.70 0.45
N GLY A 147 7.56 -7.75 -0.34
CA GLY A 147 7.59 -7.80 -1.80
C GLY A 147 7.90 -6.44 -2.42
N LYS A 148 7.98 -6.45 -3.75
CA LYS A 148 8.24 -5.26 -4.57
C LYS A 148 6.95 -4.77 -5.19
N VAL A 149 6.76 -3.46 -5.23
CA VAL A 149 5.60 -2.81 -5.88
C VAL A 149 6.08 -2.18 -7.18
N PHE A 150 5.35 -2.41 -8.26
CA PHE A 150 5.58 -1.78 -9.56
C PHE A 150 4.34 -1.03 -10.00
N PHE A 151 4.52 0.13 -10.62
CA PHE A 151 3.42 0.97 -11.08
C PHE A 151 3.87 1.91 -12.20
N ASP A 152 2.94 2.54 -12.88
CA ASP A 152 3.20 3.61 -13.83
C ASP A 152 2.86 4.96 -13.21
N SER A 153 3.82 5.88 -13.31
CA SER A 153 3.69 7.29 -12.97
C SER A 153 3.74 8.15 -14.25
N PRO A 154 3.50 9.47 -14.15
CA PRO A 154 3.73 10.39 -15.28
C PRO A 154 5.14 10.34 -15.86
N ASP A 155 6.14 10.00 -15.05
CA ASP A 155 7.54 9.93 -15.47
C ASP A 155 7.93 8.57 -16.06
N GLY A 156 7.08 7.55 -15.88
CA GLY A 156 7.25 6.22 -16.45
C GLY A 156 7.05 5.08 -15.45
N PRO A 157 7.52 3.87 -15.78
CA PRO A 157 7.49 2.74 -14.87
C PRO A 157 8.31 3.03 -13.61
N SER A 158 7.69 2.84 -12.45
CA SER A 158 8.26 3.17 -11.15
C SER A 158 8.20 1.99 -10.18
N VAL A 159 9.04 2.03 -9.14
CA VAL A 159 9.13 0.97 -8.12
C VAL A 159 9.05 1.50 -6.70
N CYS A 160 8.41 0.69 -5.87
CA CYS A 160 8.36 0.77 -4.41
C CYS A 160 8.54 -0.64 -3.81
N SER A 161 8.33 -0.73 -2.51
CA SER A 161 8.26 -1.95 -1.73
C SER A 161 6.92 -2.02 -0.97
N GLY A 162 6.57 -3.20 -0.49
CA GLY A 162 5.34 -3.40 0.29
C GLY A 162 5.43 -4.61 1.20
N THR A 163 4.46 -4.73 2.12
CA THR A 163 4.40 -5.82 3.10
C THR A 163 3.00 -6.44 3.13
N VAL A 164 2.89 -7.75 3.02
CA VAL A 164 1.65 -8.50 3.27
C VAL A 164 1.27 -8.35 4.74
N VAL A 165 0.09 -7.78 4.99
CA VAL A 165 -0.47 -7.61 6.34
C VAL A 165 -1.68 -8.49 6.51
N LYS A 166 -1.93 -8.95 7.73
CA LYS A 166 -3.11 -9.78 8.02
C LYS A 166 -4.38 -9.00 7.73
N ASP A 167 -5.44 -9.73 7.44
CA ASP A 167 -6.79 -9.20 7.33
C ASP A 167 -7.58 -9.64 8.57
N VAL A 168 -7.95 -8.69 9.43
CA VAL A 168 -8.71 -8.97 10.66
C VAL A 168 -10.13 -9.49 10.40
N ASN A 169 -10.71 -9.18 9.24
CA ASN A 169 -12.03 -9.67 8.85
C ASN A 169 -11.95 -10.99 8.05
N HIS A 170 -10.78 -11.32 7.51
CA HIS A 170 -10.54 -12.56 6.72
C HIS A 170 -9.25 -13.28 7.17
N PRO A 171 -9.22 -13.79 8.41
CA PRO A 171 -8.01 -14.34 9.01
C PRO A 171 -7.47 -15.54 8.22
N GLY A 172 -6.18 -15.52 7.91
CA GLY A 172 -5.51 -16.58 7.14
C GLY A 172 -5.73 -16.49 5.63
N ARG A 173 -6.51 -15.51 5.16
CA ARG A 173 -6.86 -15.32 3.75
C ARG A 173 -6.67 -13.87 3.30
N SER A 174 -5.72 -13.14 3.88
CA SER A 174 -5.47 -11.76 3.52
C SER A 174 -5.03 -11.60 2.07
N ASN A 175 -5.50 -10.52 1.45
CA ASN A 175 -5.08 -9.95 0.17
C ASN A 175 -4.58 -8.50 0.35
N LEU A 176 -4.23 -8.13 1.58
CA LEU A 176 -3.86 -6.76 1.92
C LEU A 176 -2.33 -6.59 1.91
N VAL A 177 -1.88 -5.53 1.23
CA VAL A 177 -0.48 -5.11 1.21
C VAL A 177 -0.36 -3.70 1.75
N TRP A 178 0.44 -3.52 2.79
CA TRP A 178 0.83 -2.20 3.30
C TRP A 178 1.96 -1.62 2.46
N THR A 179 1.84 -0.34 2.10
CA THR A 179 2.87 0.43 1.39
C THR A 179 2.80 1.92 1.77
N ALA A 180 3.53 2.79 1.07
CA ALA A 180 3.48 4.23 1.28
C ALA A 180 2.38 4.88 0.41
N GLY A 181 1.83 5.99 0.87
CA GLY A 181 0.85 6.79 0.12
C GLY A 181 1.40 7.26 -1.21
N HIS A 182 2.65 7.69 -1.25
CA HIS A 182 3.32 8.12 -2.47
C HIS A 182 3.66 6.99 -3.43
N CYS A 183 3.50 5.72 -3.04
CA CYS A 183 3.64 4.60 -3.96
C CYS A 183 2.34 4.33 -4.73
N VAL A 184 1.23 4.98 -4.35
CA VAL A 184 -0.09 4.76 -4.95
C VAL A 184 -0.75 6.04 -5.46
N HIS A 185 -0.38 7.20 -4.92
CA HIS A 185 -1.02 8.49 -5.22
C HIS A 185 -0.01 9.64 -5.23
N ALA A 186 -0.12 10.55 -6.21
CA ALA A 186 0.83 11.65 -6.39
C ALA A 186 0.79 12.74 -5.29
N GLY A 187 -0.31 12.80 -4.53
CA GLY A 187 -0.52 13.77 -3.44
C GLY A 187 -1.46 14.90 -3.88
N ALA A 188 -1.27 16.10 -3.35
CA ALA A 188 -2.20 17.22 -3.51
C ALA A 188 -2.38 17.71 -4.96
N ASP A 189 -1.35 17.55 -5.79
CA ASP A 189 -1.29 18.09 -7.15
C ASP A 189 -1.45 17.03 -8.24
N GLY A 190 -1.93 15.83 -7.89
CA GLY A 190 -2.12 14.74 -8.84
C GLY A 190 -3.05 13.65 -8.32
N GLY A 191 -3.04 12.51 -9.00
CA GLY A 191 -3.99 11.44 -8.76
C GLY A 191 -3.37 10.07 -8.50
N TRP A 192 -4.21 9.04 -8.63
CA TRP A 192 -3.82 7.64 -8.49
C TRP A 192 -2.85 7.20 -9.59
N TYR A 193 -1.81 6.49 -9.21
CA TYR A 193 -0.95 5.81 -10.17
C TYR A 193 -1.69 4.65 -10.84
N ARG A 194 -1.10 4.15 -11.93
CA ARG A 194 -1.74 3.17 -12.81
C ARG A 194 -0.92 1.91 -12.88
N ASN A 195 -1.55 0.81 -13.30
CA ASN A 195 -0.93 -0.48 -13.49
C ASN A 195 -0.18 -1.00 -12.24
N LEU A 196 -0.76 -0.80 -11.05
CA LEU A 196 -0.14 -1.21 -9.80
C LEU A 196 -0.14 -2.73 -9.65
N VAL A 197 1.03 -3.31 -9.38
CA VAL A 197 1.20 -4.72 -9.00
C VAL A 197 2.13 -4.86 -7.80
N PHE A 198 1.84 -5.85 -6.95
CA PHE A 198 2.71 -6.34 -5.90
C PHE A 198 3.30 -7.69 -6.33
N VAL A 199 4.60 -7.87 -6.10
CA VAL A 199 5.33 -9.11 -6.40
C VAL A 199 5.95 -9.65 -5.10
N PRO A 200 5.35 -10.68 -4.48
CA PRO A 200 5.84 -11.26 -3.23
C PRO A 200 7.18 -11.96 -3.47
N ALA A 201 8.12 -11.80 -2.53
CA ALA A 201 9.45 -12.41 -2.62
C ALA A 201 10.12 -12.20 -3.99
N TYR A 202 10.01 -11.00 -4.56
CA TYR A 202 10.63 -10.66 -5.84
C TYR A 202 12.12 -11.02 -5.86
N ASN A 203 12.55 -11.74 -6.90
CA ASN A 203 13.89 -12.31 -7.02
C ASN A 203 14.32 -13.06 -5.74
N ASP A 204 13.50 -14.03 -5.33
CA ASP A 204 13.56 -14.73 -4.05
C ASP A 204 14.94 -15.31 -3.71
N LEU A 205 15.67 -15.79 -4.72
CA LEU A 205 17.03 -16.32 -4.56
C LEU A 205 18.12 -15.25 -4.57
N GLY A 206 17.73 -13.98 -4.71
CA GLY A 206 18.62 -12.82 -4.76
C GLY A 206 19.62 -12.93 -5.90
N LYS A 207 19.21 -13.34 -7.09
CA LYS A 207 20.08 -13.41 -8.26
C LYS A 207 20.58 -12.01 -8.65
N SER A 208 21.79 -11.95 -9.18
CA SER A 208 22.35 -10.76 -9.82
C SER A 208 21.67 -10.46 -11.15
N GLU A 209 21.88 -9.25 -11.67
CA GLU A 209 21.32 -8.84 -12.96
C GLU A 209 21.73 -9.78 -14.11
N SER A 210 22.99 -10.19 -14.16
CA SER A 210 23.49 -11.12 -15.18
C SER A 210 22.86 -12.50 -15.08
N GLU A 211 22.55 -12.96 -13.87
CA GLU A 211 21.87 -14.25 -13.66
C GLU A 211 20.38 -14.18 -14.03
N LEU A 212 19.77 -12.99 -13.97
CA LEU A 212 18.38 -12.76 -14.36
C LEU A 212 18.17 -12.52 -15.86
N SER A 213 19.22 -12.22 -16.63
CA SER A 213 19.09 -11.87 -18.05
C SER A 213 18.53 -12.99 -18.95
N GLY A 214 18.45 -14.22 -18.45
CA GLY A 214 17.79 -15.34 -19.13
C GLY A 214 17.04 -16.26 -18.16
N ALA A 215 16.70 -15.74 -16.97
CA ALA A 215 15.93 -16.49 -15.98
C ALA A 215 14.47 -16.65 -16.43
N ASP A 216 13.83 -17.73 -15.98
CA ASP A 216 12.39 -17.90 -16.19
C ASP A 216 11.64 -16.80 -15.40
N PRO A 217 10.53 -16.23 -15.93
CA PRO A 217 9.71 -15.27 -15.17
C PRO A 217 9.34 -15.75 -13.76
N ALA A 218 9.13 -17.06 -13.57
CA ALA A 218 8.85 -17.65 -12.25
C ALA A 218 10.03 -17.55 -11.27
N GLU A 219 11.27 -17.36 -11.74
CA GLU A 219 12.42 -17.14 -10.86
C GLU A 219 12.50 -15.69 -10.36
N ILE A 220 11.85 -14.77 -11.08
CA ILE A 220 11.79 -13.33 -10.74
C ILE A 220 10.56 -13.05 -9.88
N ALA A 221 9.42 -13.67 -10.21
CA ALA A 221 8.16 -13.57 -9.50
C ALA A 221 7.66 -14.98 -9.11
N PRO A 222 8.23 -15.63 -8.09
CA PRO A 222 7.91 -17.02 -7.74
C PRO A 222 6.47 -17.23 -7.29
N TYR A 223 5.83 -16.18 -6.81
CA TYR A 223 4.41 -16.17 -6.43
C TYR A 223 3.54 -15.39 -7.42
N GLY A 224 4.05 -15.11 -8.62
CA GLY A 224 3.36 -14.36 -9.66
C GLY A 224 3.18 -12.87 -9.36
N ASN A 225 2.48 -12.19 -10.27
CA ASN A 225 2.07 -10.80 -10.12
C ASN A 225 0.70 -10.71 -9.42
N TRP A 226 0.58 -9.80 -8.46
CA TRP A 226 -0.65 -9.52 -7.75
C TRP A 226 -1.14 -8.12 -8.07
N TRP A 227 -2.16 -8.01 -8.91
CA TRP A 227 -2.72 -6.75 -9.37
C TRP A 227 -3.53 -6.07 -8.27
N ALA A 228 -3.29 -4.79 -8.05
CA ALA A 228 -4.11 -4.02 -7.12
C ALA A 228 -5.46 -3.71 -7.78
N ASP A 229 -6.54 -4.30 -7.30
CA ASP A 229 -7.91 -3.98 -7.72
C ASP A 229 -8.52 -2.87 -6.85
N TRP A 230 -7.92 -2.60 -5.67
CA TRP A 230 -8.19 -1.43 -4.87
C TRP A 230 -6.94 -0.86 -4.20
N ALA A 231 -6.88 0.46 -4.05
CA ALA A 231 -5.89 1.16 -3.27
C ALA A 231 -6.56 2.22 -2.38
N ALA A 232 -6.08 2.37 -1.15
CA ALA A 232 -6.49 3.45 -0.27
C ALA A 232 -5.26 4.06 0.40
N THR A 233 -5.24 5.39 0.50
CA THR A 233 -4.21 6.16 1.21
C THR A 233 -4.88 7.15 2.15
N SER A 234 -4.11 7.78 3.04
CA SER A 234 -4.66 8.73 4.00
C SER A 234 -5.10 10.05 3.33
N ASN A 235 -6.11 10.70 3.90
CA ASN A 235 -6.50 12.06 3.48
C ASN A 235 -5.37 13.08 3.74
N GLY A 236 -4.54 12.87 4.77
CA GLY A 236 -3.37 13.70 5.02
C GLY A 236 -2.34 13.62 3.90
N TRP A 237 -2.21 12.46 3.26
CA TRP A 237 -1.41 12.29 2.06
C TRP A 237 -2.05 12.94 0.84
N ILE A 238 -3.34 12.70 0.59
CA ILE A 238 -4.03 13.29 -0.57
C ILE A 238 -3.99 14.82 -0.50
N GLN A 239 -4.18 15.43 0.67
CA GLN A 239 -4.25 16.89 0.79
C GLN A 239 -2.88 17.57 0.96
N GLY A 240 -1.89 16.88 1.53
CA GLY A 240 -0.63 17.48 1.95
C GLY A 240 0.63 16.82 1.38
N GLY A 241 0.47 15.71 0.66
CA GLY A 241 1.55 15.00 -0.01
C GLY A 241 2.04 15.75 -1.25
N SER A 242 3.33 15.69 -1.51
CA SER A 242 3.99 16.31 -2.66
C SER A 242 5.23 15.52 -3.03
N GLU A 243 5.80 15.73 -4.22
CA GLU A 243 7.05 15.08 -4.66
C GLU A 243 8.25 15.34 -3.74
N SER A 244 8.31 16.48 -3.07
CA SER A 244 9.21 16.69 -1.93
C SER A 244 8.64 16.06 -0.65
N GLY A 245 9.50 15.56 0.24
CA GLY A 245 9.11 14.92 1.51
C GLY A 245 8.44 15.83 2.56
N GLY A 246 7.50 16.68 2.14
CA GLY A 246 6.86 17.76 2.88
C GLY A 246 5.78 17.33 3.90
N ALA A 247 4.79 18.20 4.12
CA ALA A 247 3.84 18.10 5.24
C ALA A 247 2.98 16.82 5.26
N GLY A 248 2.83 16.13 4.12
CA GLY A 248 2.14 14.84 4.01
C GLY A 248 2.93 13.63 4.50
N ALA A 249 4.25 13.72 4.69
CA ALA A 249 5.10 12.57 5.05
C ALA A 249 4.66 11.81 6.33
N PRO A 250 4.16 12.47 7.40
CA PRO A 250 3.65 11.75 8.58
C PRO A 250 2.36 10.96 8.31
N TYR A 251 1.72 11.18 7.16
CA TYR A 251 0.50 10.53 6.71
C TYR A 251 0.74 9.63 5.48
N ASP A 252 1.99 9.40 5.11
CA ASP A 252 2.40 8.70 3.90
C ASP A 252 2.37 7.18 4.07
N TYR A 253 1.16 6.65 4.15
CA TYR A 253 0.88 5.22 4.23
C TYR A 253 -0.37 4.89 3.40
N ALA A 254 -0.36 3.69 2.84
CA ALA A 254 -1.45 3.16 2.03
C ALA A 254 -1.62 1.66 2.23
N VAL A 255 -2.79 1.17 1.86
CA VAL A 255 -3.13 -0.25 1.81
C VAL A 255 -3.67 -0.56 0.42
N LEU A 256 -3.09 -1.57 -0.21
CA LEU A 256 -3.59 -2.18 -1.43
C LEU A 256 -4.42 -3.41 -1.06
N HIS A 257 -5.53 -3.61 -1.75
CA HIS A 257 -6.10 -4.94 -1.95
C HIS A 257 -5.60 -5.46 -3.29
N VAL A 258 -5.18 -6.73 -3.33
CA VAL A 258 -4.59 -7.31 -4.54
C VAL A 258 -5.19 -8.66 -4.89
N GLN A 259 -5.20 -8.97 -6.19
CA GLN A 259 -5.67 -10.23 -6.76
C GLN A 259 -4.58 -10.85 -7.60
N PRO A 260 -4.41 -12.20 -7.59
CA PRO A 260 -3.39 -12.83 -8.39
C PRO A 260 -3.76 -12.74 -9.87
N GLU A 261 -2.77 -12.57 -10.75
CA GLU A 261 -2.99 -12.63 -12.21
C GLU A 261 -3.53 -14.00 -12.64
N GLN A 262 -3.18 -15.06 -11.90
CA GLN A 262 -3.64 -16.44 -12.14
C GLN A 262 -3.83 -17.20 -10.81
N GLY A 263 -4.89 -18.01 -10.74
CA GLY A 263 -5.21 -18.83 -9.57
C GLY A 263 -6.36 -18.28 -8.73
N GLY A 264 -6.63 -18.90 -7.58
CA GLY A 264 -7.76 -18.53 -6.71
C GLY A 264 -7.47 -18.66 -5.21
N LYS A 265 -6.20 -18.74 -4.82
CA LYS A 265 -5.78 -18.64 -3.42
C LYS A 265 -5.58 -17.17 -3.07
N SER A 266 -5.79 -16.82 -1.80
CA SER A 266 -5.41 -15.49 -1.33
C SER A 266 -3.89 -15.29 -1.30
N LEU A 267 -3.45 -14.05 -1.14
CA LEU A 267 -2.04 -13.69 -1.01
C LEU A 267 -1.40 -14.35 0.21
N GLU A 268 -2.04 -14.27 1.38
CA GLU A 268 -1.58 -14.92 2.62
C GLU A 268 -1.51 -16.44 2.48
N GLU A 269 -2.49 -17.07 1.82
CA GLU A 269 -2.46 -18.52 1.56
C GLU A 269 -1.33 -18.93 0.60
N THR A 270 -0.97 -18.04 -0.32
CA THR A 270 0.08 -18.28 -1.33
C THR A 270 1.47 -18.07 -0.76
N VAL A 271 1.69 -16.98 -0.03
CA VAL A 271 2.98 -16.60 0.57
C VAL A 271 3.22 -17.35 1.89
N GLY A 272 2.15 -17.80 2.55
CA GLY A 272 2.21 -18.48 3.85
C GLY A 272 2.53 -17.56 5.03
N ALA A 273 2.54 -16.24 4.82
CA ALA A 273 2.85 -15.27 5.86
C ALA A 273 2.17 -13.91 5.64
N ALA A 274 1.70 -13.32 6.73
CA ALA A 274 1.22 -11.95 6.81
C ALA A 274 1.50 -11.40 8.21
N LEU A 275 1.86 -10.11 8.31
CA LEU A 275 2.18 -9.49 9.61
C LEU A 275 0.95 -8.83 10.24
N ASP A 276 0.83 -8.92 11.56
CA ASP A 276 -0.04 -8.02 12.32
C ASP A 276 0.51 -6.59 12.21
N VAL A 277 -0.38 -5.59 12.18
CA VAL A 277 0.00 -4.17 12.21
C VAL A 277 -0.21 -3.62 13.63
N ASP A 278 0.81 -2.94 14.16
CA ASP A 278 0.77 -2.30 15.47
C ASP A 278 0.38 -0.83 15.35
N PHE A 279 -0.90 -0.55 15.58
CA PHE A 279 -1.46 0.81 15.57
C PHE A 279 -1.31 1.57 16.89
N SER A 280 -0.54 1.05 17.85
CA SER A 280 -0.34 1.72 19.15
C SER A 280 0.51 2.99 19.07
N ALA A 281 1.18 3.24 17.93
CA ALA A 281 2.06 4.39 17.69
C ALA A 281 3.00 4.69 18.89
N PRO A 282 3.83 3.72 19.32
CA PRO A 282 4.70 3.92 20.48
C PRO A 282 5.66 5.09 20.24
N SER A 283 6.00 5.85 21.28
CA SER A 283 7.03 6.89 21.14
C SER A 283 8.36 6.27 20.69
N ALA A 284 9.23 7.03 20.01
CA ALA A 284 10.52 6.53 19.54
C ALA A 284 11.35 5.87 20.67
N ALA A 285 11.34 6.47 21.87
CA ALA A 285 12.02 5.91 23.05
C ALA A 285 11.41 4.59 23.55
N ALA A 286 10.10 4.38 23.37
CA ALA A 286 9.39 3.15 23.74
C ALA A 286 9.30 2.15 22.56
N ALA A 287 9.75 2.54 21.38
CA ALA A 287 9.66 1.71 20.18
C ALA A 287 10.61 0.51 20.24
N GLY A 288 11.70 0.63 21.00
CA GLY A 288 12.79 -0.35 20.99
C GLY A 288 13.50 -0.37 19.64
N SER A 289 14.28 -1.42 19.38
CA SER A 289 14.87 -1.62 18.05
C SER A 289 13.80 -1.97 17.03
N MET A 290 13.95 -1.42 15.83
CA MET A 290 13.14 -1.72 14.66
C MET A 290 14.04 -1.99 13.46
N GLY A 291 13.47 -2.58 12.42
CA GLY A 291 14.15 -2.70 11.14
C GLY A 291 13.29 -2.26 9.98
N ALA A 292 13.90 -1.75 8.92
CA ALA A 292 13.25 -1.39 7.66
C ALA A 292 13.66 -2.38 6.57
N TRP A 293 12.70 -2.91 5.81
CA TRP A 293 12.94 -3.81 4.68
C TRP A 293 12.47 -3.18 3.37
N GLY A 294 13.19 -3.40 2.29
CA GLY A 294 12.75 -2.95 0.96
C GLY A 294 13.72 -3.30 -0.17
N TYR A 295 13.40 -2.82 -1.37
CA TYR A 295 14.14 -3.03 -2.62
C TYR A 295 14.70 -1.70 -3.14
N PRO A 296 15.75 -1.13 -2.51
CA PRO A 296 16.39 0.10 -2.97
C PRO A 296 16.86 -0.02 -4.43
N ALA A 297 16.51 0.95 -5.26
CA ALA A 297 16.65 0.92 -6.72
C ALA A 297 17.66 1.93 -7.28
N ALA A 298 17.96 3.00 -6.56
CA ALA A 298 19.02 3.94 -6.95
C ALA A 298 20.43 3.47 -6.52
N PRO A 299 21.51 3.87 -7.21
CA PRO A 299 22.89 3.54 -6.86
C PRO A 299 23.23 3.81 -5.39
N PRO A 300 24.00 2.93 -4.71
CA PRO A 300 24.72 1.77 -5.25
C PRO A 300 23.86 0.50 -5.40
N TYR A 301 22.55 0.60 -5.24
CA TYR A 301 21.60 -0.48 -5.44
C TYR A 301 21.03 -0.44 -6.87
N ASN A 302 20.25 -1.46 -7.23
CA ASN A 302 19.65 -1.61 -8.56
C ASN A 302 18.24 -2.19 -8.52
N GLY A 303 17.62 -2.26 -7.34
CA GLY A 303 16.22 -2.64 -7.19
C GLY A 303 15.94 -4.13 -7.26
N LEU A 304 16.96 -4.95 -7.56
CA LEU A 304 16.80 -6.38 -7.79
C LEU A 304 16.79 -7.23 -6.52
N ARG A 305 17.36 -6.72 -5.43
CA ARG A 305 17.56 -7.49 -4.19
C ARG A 305 16.90 -6.79 -3.01
N MET A 306 16.47 -7.59 -2.05
CA MET A 306 15.92 -7.10 -0.79
C MET A 306 17.06 -6.75 0.17
N PHE A 307 16.92 -5.61 0.84
CA PHE A 307 17.84 -5.15 1.87
C PHE A 307 17.08 -4.81 3.14
N LYS A 308 17.83 -4.73 4.25
CA LYS A 308 17.34 -4.25 5.53
C LYS A 308 18.32 -3.35 6.27
N CYS A 309 17.78 -2.49 7.11
CA CYS A 309 18.50 -1.75 8.14
C CYS A 309 17.89 -2.09 9.51
N LEU A 310 18.71 -2.19 10.56
CA LEU A 310 18.26 -2.36 11.93
C LEU A 310 18.84 -1.23 12.78
N ASP A 311 18.00 -0.54 13.54
CA ASP A 311 18.42 0.56 14.41
C ASP A 311 17.41 0.83 15.54
N ALA A 312 17.77 1.69 16.49
CA ALA A 312 16.83 2.30 17.42
C ALA A 312 16.34 3.65 16.86
N PRO A 313 15.03 3.92 16.83
CA PRO A 313 14.52 5.13 16.21
C PRO A 313 14.72 6.37 17.09
N GLY A 314 15.03 7.49 16.45
CA GLY A 314 14.80 8.82 16.99
C GLY A 314 13.47 9.41 16.53
N ARG A 315 13.05 10.52 17.15
CA ARG A 315 11.91 11.33 16.68
C ARG A 315 12.34 12.19 15.50
N PHE A 316 11.52 12.20 14.46
CA PHE A 316 11.66 13.12 13.35
C PHE A 316 10.34 13.84 13.10
N SER A 317 10.38 15.17 12.97
CA SER A 317 9.23 15.96 12.57
C SER A 317 9.69 17.16 11.75
N LEU A 318 8.96 17.45 10.68
CA LEU A 318 9.24 18.55 9.76
C LEU A 318 8.77 19.91 10.31
N ALA A 319 7.81 19.91 11.24
CA ALA A 319 7.29 21.11 11.89
C ALA A 319 6.61 20.77 13.23
N ALA A 320 6.58 21.72 14.17
CA ALA A 320 6.01 21.51 15.51
C ALA A 320 4.52 21.10 15.52
N ASN A 321 3.78 21.44 14.46
CA ASN A 321 2.37 21.13 14.30
C ASN A 321 2.10 19.84 13.51
N LEU A 322 3.14 19.13 13.06
CA LEU A 322 3.01 17.87 12.32
C LEU A 322 3.28 16.67 13.24
N PRO A 323 2.60 15.53 13.00
CA PRO A 323 2.88 14.30 13.73
C PRO A 323 4.36 13.90 13.60
N THR A 324 4.87 13.28 14.65
CA THR A 324 6.23 12.76 14.66
C THR A 324 6.29 11.44 13.89
N MET A 325 7.36 11.28 13.12
CA MET A 325 7.77 10.07 12.42
C MET A 325 8.89 9.37 13.20
N TYR A 326 9.11 8.08 12.93
CA TYR A 326 10.35 7.42 13.32
C TYR A 326 11.45 7.76 12.32
N ARG A 327 12.69 7.92 12.80
CA ARG A 327 13.87 8.02 11.94
C ARG A 327 14.96 7.08 12.43
N ILE A 328 15.52 6.31 11.50
CA ILE A 328 16.62 5.38 11.73
C ILE A 328 17.77 5.68 10.78
N GLY A 329 19.00 5.37 11.19
CA GLY A 329 20.11 5.28 10.25
C GLY A 329 19.82 4.18 9.24
N CYS A 330 19.96 4.48 7.95
CA CYS A 330 19.77 3.50 6.89
C CYS A 330 20.26 4.05 5.56
N THR A 331 21.05 3.26 4.82
CA THR A 331 21.55 3.65 3.50
C THR A 331 20.73 3.16 2.32
N MET A 332 19.53 2.59 2.55
CA MET A 332 18.65 2.24 1.44
C MET A 332 18.20 3.51 0.71
N THR A 333 18.17 3.44 -0.62
CA THR A 333 17.78 4.53 -1.53
C THR A 333 16.30 4.43 -1.92
N GLY A 334 15.84 5.33 -2.79
CA GLY A 334 14.52 5.25 -3.43
C GLY A 334 14.21 3.86 -3.99
N GLY A 335 12.93 3.47 -4.00
CA GLY A 335 12.49 2.09 -4.26
C GLY A 335 12.34 1.24 -2.98
N SER A 336 13.03 1.62 -1.90
CA SER A 336 12.73 1.10 -0.55
C SER A 336 11.44 1.67 0.06
N SER A 337 10.94 2.77 -0.50
CA SER A 337 9.65 3.39 -0.20
C SER A 337 8.50 2.38 -0.09
N GLY A 338 7.65 2.55 0.92
CA GLY A 338 6.55 1.63 1.23
C GLY A 338 6.96 0.31 1.88
N GLY A 339 8.25 -0.01 1.88
CA GLY A 339 8.81 -1.16 2.56
C GLY A 339 8.53 -1.14 4.07
N GLY A 340 8.14 -2.28 4.63
CA GLY A 340 7.67 -2.37 5.99
C GLY A 340 8.77 -2.18 7.03
N TRP A 341 8.42 -1.52 8.13
CA TRP A 341 9.26 -1.42 9.31
C TRP A 341 8.73 -2.33 10.40
N PHE A 342 9.58 -3.20 10.94
CA PHE A 342 9.19 -4.25 11.86
C PHE A 342 9.81 -4.07 13.24
N ARG A 343 9.05 -4.41 14.28
CA ARG A 343 9.55 -4.57 15.65
C ARG A 343 9.05 -5.88 16.25
N VAL A 344 9.71 -6.33 17.30
CA VAL A 344 9.20 -7.45 18.11
C VAL A 344 8.34 -6.91 19.24
N ARG A 345 7.12 -7.40 19.35
CA ARG A 345 6.18 -7.13 20.43
C ARG A 345 5.61 -8.45 20.93
N ASP A 346 5.77 -8.71 22.23
CA ASP A 346 5.27 -9.93 22.88
C ASP A 346 5.72 -11.22 22.16
N GLY A 347 6.98 -11.24 21.72
CA GLY A 347 7.58 -12.37 21.01
C GLY A 347 7.15 -12.51 19.54
N ARG A 348 6.35 -11.59 19.00
CA ARG A 348 5.87 -11.60 17.62
C ARG A 348 6.43 -10.41 16.83
N THR A 349 6.78 -10.65 15.58
CA THR A 349 7.12 -9.59 14.63
C THR A 349 5.85 -8.91 14.14
N VAL A 350 5.81 -7.58 14.22
CA VAL A 350 4.67 -6.75 13.79
C VAL A 350 5.16 -5.60 12.92
N LEU A 351 4.34 -5.18 11.96
CA LEU A 351 4.53 -3.94 11.20
C LEU A 351 4.23 -2.74 12.12
N VAL A 352 5.12 -1.76 12.19
CA VAL A 352 4.94 -0.54 13.02
C VAL A 352 5.07 0.76 12.24
N SER A 353 5.59 0.70 11.01
CA SER A 353 5.75 1.83 10.10
C SER A 353 6.05 1.34 8.68
N ASN A 354 6.21 2.25 7.72
CA ASN A 354 6.75 1.99 6.38
C ASN A 354 7.79 3.05 6.03
N THR A 355 8.69 2.75 5.10
CA THR A 355 9.59 3.78 4.55
C THR A 355 8.77 4.81 3.79
N SER A 356 8.94 6.09 4.13
CA SER A 356 8.25 7.21 3.48
C SER A 356 9.24 8.14 2.79
N ILE A 357 10.22 8.65 3.53
CA ILE A 357 11.19 9.64 3.04
C ILE A 357 12.61 9.31 3.52
N GLY A 358 13.61 9.84 2.82
CA GLY A 358 15.01 9.71 3.19
C GLY A 358 15.80 11.02 3.16
N ALA A 359 17.02 10.97 3.67
CA ALA A 359 18.00 12.02 3.45
C ALA A 359 18.45 12.05 1.98
N THR A 360 18.72 13.23 1.42
CA THR A 360 19.26 13.34 0.05
C THR A 360 20.62 12.63 -0.13
N ASP A 361 21.39 12.46 0.95
CA ASP A 361 22.66 11.74 0.94
C ASP A 361 22.53 10.26 1.33
N ASN A 362 21.29 9.74 1.46
CA ASN A 362 20.97 8.36 1.80
C ASN A 362 21.65 7.89 3.09
N THR A 363 21.59 8.69 4.15
CA THR A 363 22.16 8.35 5.46
C THR A 363 21.13 7.86 6.47
N TRP A 364 19.87 8.26 6.31
CA TRP A 364 18.76 7.87 7.17
C TRP A 364 17.45 7.75 6.38
N LEU A 365 16.52 6.96 6.92
CA LEU A 365 15.13 6.87 6.46
C LEU A 365 14.18 7.26 7.58
N ALA A 366 13.01 7.78 7.21
CA ALA A 366 11.93 8.06 8.12
C ALA A 366 10.60 7.43 7.66
N GLY A 367 9.78 7.05 8.64
CA GLY A 367 8.48 6.41 8.42
C GLY A 367 7.41 6.94 9.37
N PRO A 368 6.14 7.03 8.93
CA PRO A 368 5.04 7.54 9.76
C PRO A 368 4.77 6.63 10.95
N GLN A 369 4.36 7.22 12.07
CA GLN A 369 3.83 6.44 13.19
C GLN A 369 2.41 5.99 12.85
N LEU A 370 2.17 4.68 12.86
CA LEU A 370 0.86 4.13 12.53
C LEU A 370 -0.06 4.22 13.75
N GLY A 371 -0.95 5.21 13.73
CA GLY A 371 -1.93 5.47 14.80
C GLY A 371 -3.37 5.18 14.37
N ARG A 372 -4.32 5.82 15.04
CA ARG A 372 -5.76 5.59 14.85
C ARG A 372 -6.24 5.84 13.41
N ASP A 373 -5.69 6.83 12.72
CA ASP A 373 -6.11 7.13 11.34
C ASP A 373 -5.62 6.05 10.37
N ALA A 374 -4.41 5.52 10.60
CA ALA A 374 -3.87 4.39 9.87
C ALA A 374 -4.67 3.10 10.17
N GLU A 375 -5.09 2.90 11.42
CA GLU A 375 -5.99 1.80 11.81
C GLU A 375 -7.35 1.92 11.11
N ALA A 376 -7.92 3.12 11.04
CA ALA A 376 -9.21 3.35 10.39
C ALA A 376 -9.14 3.05 8.88
N LEU A 377 -8.07 3.47 8.19
CA LEU A 377 -7.82 3.15 6.78
C LEU A 377 -7.73 1.63 6.57
N TYR A 378 -6.91 0.95 7.38
CA TYR A 378 -6.74 -0.50 7.36
C TYR A 378 -8.06 -1.25 7.58
N GLN A 379 -8.80 -0.87 8.63
CA GLN A 379 -10.08 -1.47 8.97
C GLN A 379 -11.13 -1.24 7.89
N SER A 380 -11.09 -0.09 7.21
CA SER A 380 -11.95 0.19 6.06
C SER A 380 -11.65 -0.77 4.91
N MET A 381 -10.38 -0.88 4.52
CA MET A 381 -9.94 -1.78 3.45
C MET A 381 -10.29 -3.25 3.73
N SER A 382 -10.00 -3.70 4.96
CA SER A 382 -10.31 -5.06 5.41
C SER A 382 -11.81 -5.37 5.38
N ARG A 383 -12.69 -4.40 5.70
CA ARG A 383 -14.15 -4.61 5.66
C ARG A 383 -14.73 -4.55 4.24
N THR A 384 -14.27 -3.61 3.43
CA THR A 384 -14.89 -3.33 2.12
C THR A 384 -14.36 -4.25 1.03
N HIS A 385 -13.08 -4.61 1.08
CA HIS A 385 -12.41 -5.33 0.00
C HIS A 385 -11.73 -6.62 0.45
N GLY A 386 -11.64 -6.91 1.74
CA GLY A 386 -10.90 -8.07 2.23
C GLY A 386 -11.41 -9.44 1.73
N GLY A 387 -10.49 -10.41 1.61
CA GLY A 387 -10.78 -11.85 1.59
C GLY A 387 -11.43 -12.46 0.33
N SER A 388 -11.56 -11.73 -0.77
CA SER A 388 -12.05 -12.25 -2.06
C SER A 388 -11.03 -13.10 -2.79
#